data_AF-A0A1I7X1U1-F1
#
_entry.id   AF-A0A1I7X1U1-F1
#
_cell.length_a   1.000
_cell.length_b   1.000
_cell.length_c   1.000
_cell.angle_alpha   90.00
_cell.angle_beta   90.00
_cell.angle_gamma   90.00
#
_symmetry.space_group_name_H-M   'P 1'
#
loop_
_entity.id
_entity.type
_entity.pdbx_description
1 polymer ?
#
loop_
_entity_poly.entity_id
_entity_poly.type
_entity_poly.pdbx_seq_one_letter_code
_entity_poly.pdbx_strand_id
1 'polypeptide(L)'
;MKEYECRKKYANMPMYTYLTPSPSCFSYMLVSSWVPILLSLFRAVEMLNSEENDSEINWQCGTDDFTKYISENQIDIDCPALKESINKCCLIHDSCYDDQLGRTYCDDSFCHCLDEATRSSMICNREDGPLFCGMVRHFGEEAYRRSGNVTLGVAEDFLVSKKNNHNPY
;
A
#
# COMPACT_ATOMS: atom_id res chain seq x y z
N MET A 1 -43.80 -41.19 -3.39
CA MET A 1 -44.75 -40.06 -3.51
C MET A 1 -44.29 -38.82 -2.71
N LYS A 2 -43.01 -38.43 -2.80
CA LYS A 2 -42.43 -37.32 -2.00
C LYS A 2 -41.50 -36.37 -2.80
N GLU A 3 -40.97 -36.81 -3.94
CA GLU A 3 -40.05 -36.01 -4.77
C GLU A 3 -40.78 -34.91 -5.58
N TYR A 4 -41.93 -35.22 -6.16
CA TYR A 4 -42.70 -34.28 -6.98
C TYR A 4 -43.22 -33.08 -6.17
N GLU A 5 -43.67 -33.32 -4.93
CA GLU A 5 -44.12 -32.30 -3.98
C GLU A 5 -42.99 -31.32 -3.61
N CYS A 6 -41.75 -31.81 -3.47
CA CYS A 6 -40.60 -31.00 -3.09
C CYS A 6 -40.20 -30.05 -4.22
N ARG A 7 -40.09 -30.54 -5.46
CA ARG A 7 -39.78 -29.69 -6.62
C ARG A 7 -40.83 -28.61 -6.83
N LYS A 8 -42.12 -28.92 -6.64
CA LYS A 8 -43.20 -27.96 -6.88
C LYS A 8 -43.21 -26.80 -5.86
N LYS A 9 -42.72 -27.03 -4.64
CA LYS A 9 -42.72 -26.04 -3.55
C LYS A 9 -41.56 -25.04 -3.61
N TYR A 10 -40.42 -25.41 -4.20
CA TYR A 10 -39.21 -24.58 -4.20
C TYR A 10 -38.80 -24.03 -5.58
N ALA A 11 -39.57 -24.32 -6.64
CA ALA A 11 -39.22 -23.90 -8.01
C ALA A 11 -39.28 -22.39 -8.27
N ASN A 12 -39.93 -21.58 -7.41
CA ASN A 12 -40.15 -20.15 -7.64
C ASN A 12 -39.88 -19.27 -6.40
N MET A 13 -39.05 -19.71 -5.45
CA MET A 13 -38.80 -18.93 -4.23
C MET A 13 -37.59 -17.98 -4.42
N PRO A 14 -37.74 -16.67 -4.19
CA PRO A 14 -36.64 -15.72 -4.33
C PRO A 14 -35.55 -15.97 -3.29
N MET A 15 -34.30 -15.73 -3.70
CA MET A 15 -33.01 -16.10 -3.06
C MET A 15 -32.76 -15.51 -1.64
N TYR A 16 -33.74 -14.88 -1.00
CA TYR A 16 -33.56 -14.15 0.27
C TYR A 16 -34.54 -14.57 1.37
N THR A 17 -34.92 -15.85 1.43
CA THR A 17 -35.70 -16.37 2.57
C THR A 17 -34.96 -17.53 3.24
N TYR A 18 -34.50 -17.28 4.46
CA TYR A 18 -33.84 -18.26 5.32
C TYR A 18 -34.89 -19.21 5.93
N LEU A 19 -35.19 -20.31 5.22
CA LEU A 19 -35.94 -21.44 5.75
C LEU A 19 -35.12 -22.70 5.51
N THR A 20 -34.57 -23.28 6.58
CA THR A 20 -33.78 -24.50 6.53
C THR A 20 -34.65 -25.67 6.07
N PRO A 21 -34.30 -26.40 5.01
CA PRO A 21 -35.09 -27.52 4.53
C PRO A 21 -35.00 -28.72 5.48
N SER A 22 -36.07 -29.51 5.53
CA SER A 22 -36.21 -30.67 6.43
C SER A 22 -35.11 -31.73 6.21
N PRO A 23 -34.71 -32.49 7.25
CA PRO A 23 -33.54 -33.39 7.23
C PRO A 23 -33.53 -34.46 6.11
N SER A 24 -34.70 -34.80 5.56
CA SER A 24 -34.82 -35.82 4.51
C SER A 24 -34.26 -35.41 3.14
N CYS A 25 -33.91 -34.13 2.92
CA CYS A 25 -33.26 -33.69 1.69
C CYS A 25 -31.73 -33.61 1.79
N PHE A 26 -31.16 -33.66 3.00
CA PHE A 26 -29.73 -33.42 3.20
C PHE A 26 -28.84 -34.60 2.81
N SER A 27 -29.35 -35.84 2.91
CA SER A 27 -28.54 -37.04 2.66
C SER A 27 -28.26 -37.34 1.18
N TYR A 28 -28.93 -36.70 0.22
CA TYR A 28 -28.74 -37.01 -1.21
C TYR A 28 -27.69 -36.13 -1.91
N MET A 29 -27.21 -35.07 -1.28
CA MET A 29 -26.22 -34.14 -1.88
C MET A 29 -24.76 -34.59 -1.70
N LEU A 30 -24.48 -35.65 -0.93
CA LEU A 30 -23.11 -35.99 -0.48
C LEU A 30 -22.52 -37.29 -1.08
N VAL A 31 -23.14 -37.88 -2.12
CA VAL A 31 -22.66 -39.14 -2.72
C VAL A 31 -22.25 -39.03 -4.19
N SER A 32 -22.18 -37.82 -4.76
CA SER A 32 -21.60 -37.62 -6.07
C SER A 32 -20.08 -37.42 -5.94
N SER A 33 -19.29 -38.32 -6.53
CA SER A 33 -17.81 -38.36 -6.48
C SER A 33 -17.08 -37.09 -6.96
N TRP A 34 -17.81 -36.05 -7.34
CA TRP A 34 -17.31 -34.77 -7.80
C TRP A 34 -17.25 -33.73 -6.66
N VAL A 35 -17.97 -33.92 -5.55
CA VAL A 35 -18.01 -32.96 -4.41
C VAL A 35 -16.65 -32.72 -3.76
N PRO A 36 -15.83 -33.73 -3.41
CA PRO A 36 -14.51 -33.46 -2.82
C PRO A 36 -13.54 -32.80 -3.81
N ILE A 37 -13.67 -33.08 -5.12
CA ILE A 37 -12.85 -32.46 -6.18
C ILE A 37 -13.24 -30.99 -6.32
N LEU A 38 -14.54 -30.70 -6.41
CA LEU A 38 -15.05 -29.34 -6.50
C LEU A 38 -14.76 -28.53 -5.23
N LEU A 39 -14.81 -29.12 -4.03
CA LEU A 39 -14.47 -28.43 -2.77
C LEU A 39 -12.97 -28.12 -2.67
N SER A 40 -12.12 -29.03 -3.15
CA SER A 40 -10.66 -28.82 -3.20
C SER A 40 -10.30 -27.75 -4.22
N LEU A 41 -10.97 -27.74 -5.37
CA LEU A 41 -10.86 -26.67 -6.37
C LEU A 41 -11.41 -25.35 -5.83
N PHE A 42 -12.52 -25.35 -5.08
CA PHE A 42 -13.07 -24.14 -4.48
C PHE A 42 -12.11 -23.54 -3.45
N ARG A 43 -11.47 -24.38 -2.62
CA ARG A 43 -10.40 -23.94 -1.71
C ARG A 43 -9.15 -23.45 -2.45
N ALA A 44 -8.78 -24.09 -3.56
CA ALA A 44 -7.67 -23.62 -4.39
C ALA A 44 -8.00 -22.28 -5.08
N VAL A 45 -9.24 -22.10 -5.54
CA VAL A 45 -9.75 -20.85 -6.10
C VAL A 45 -9.83 -19.76 -5.03
N GLU A 46 -10.19 -20.08 -3.78
CA GLU A 46 -10.17 -19.15 -2.65
C GLU A 46 -8.74 -18.69 -2.28
N MET A 47 -7.73 -19.57 -2.45
CA MET A 47 -6.32 -19.19 -2.32
C MET A 47 -5.77 -18.39 -3.52
N LEU A 48 -6.39 -18.50 -4.70
CA LEU A 48 -6.05 -17.72 -5.89
C LEU A 48 -6.82 -16.40 -5.98
N ASN A 49 -7.95 -16.29 -5.29
CA ASN A 49 -8.80 -15.11 -5.22
C ASN A 49 -8.54 -14.28 -3.96
N SER A 50 -7.36 -14.39 -3.33
CA SER A 50 -6.84 -13.19 -2.68
C SER A 50 -6.44 -12.22 -3.78
N GLU A 51 -7.44 -11.57 -4.37
CA GLU A 51 -7.27 -10.28 -5.00
C GLU A 51 -6.81 -9.37 -3.86
N GLU A 52 -5.50 -9.38 -3.63
CA GLU A 52 -4.79 -8.32 -2.96
C GLU A 52 -5.21 -7.07 -3.72
N ASN A 53 -6.08 -6.28 -3.11
CA ASN A 53 -6.31 -4.91 -3.53
C ASN A 53 -5.00 -4.17 -3.25
N ASP A 54 -4.00 -4.43 -4.08
CA ASP A 54 -2.72 -3.73 -4.12
C ASP A 54 -3.05 -2.35 -4.67
N SER A 55 -3.48 -1.47 -3.77
CA SER A 55 -3.46 -0.05 -4.04
C SER A 55 -2.00 0.30 -4.28
N GLU A 56 -1.61 0.38 -5.55
CA GLU A 56 -0.25 0.68 -6.01
C GLU A 56 0.35 1.81 -5.18
N ILE A 57 1.22 1.44 -4.22
CA ILE A 57 1.86 2.42 -3.32
C ILE A 57 2.89 3.16 -4.16
N ASN A 58 2.64 4.45 -4.42
CA ASN A 58 3.60 5.30 -5.11
C ASN A 58 4.83 5.56 -4.21
N TRP A 59 5.87 4.75 -4.36
CA TRP A 59 7.06 4.76 -3.52
C TRP A 59 7.91 6.03 -3.73
N GLN A 60 8.24 6.72 -2.64
CA GLN A 60 8.98 7.99 -2.65
C GLN A 60 10.35 7.95 -1.99
N CYS A 61 10.72 6.86 -1.31
CA CYS A 61 12.02 6.80 -0.64
C CYS A 61 13.19 6.70 -1.64
N GLY A 62 13.76 7.82 -2.06
CA GLY A 62 14.91 7.87 -2.95
C GLY A 62 14.95 9.15 -3.76
N THR A 63 16.13 9.50 -4.30
CA THR A 63 16.31 10.76 -5.03
C THR A 63 16.04 10.67 -6.53
N ASP A 64 16.06 9.46 -7.07
CA ASP A 64 15.88 9.14 -8.49
C ASP A 64 15.28 7.74 -8.65
N ASP A 65 14.84 7.41 -9.87
CA ASP A 65 14.13 6.15 -10.15
C ASP A 65 14.94 4.91 -9.75
N PHE A 66 16.25 4.95 -9.91
CA PHE A 66 17.12 3.81 -9.58
C PHE A 66 17.20 3.60 -8.06
N THR A 67 17.43 4.68 -7.31
CA THR A 67 17.50 4.61 -5.84
C THR A 67 16.14 4.30 -5.22
N LYS A 68 15.04 4.80 -5.80
CA LYS A 68 13.66 4.43 -5.43
C LYS A 68 13.39 2.95 -5.65
N TYR A 69 13.74 2.42 -6.82
CA TYR A 69 13.57 0.99 -7.12
C TYR A 69 14.32 0.09 -6.13
N ILE A 70 15.59 0.41 -5.83
CA ILE A 70 16.39 -0.40 -4.90
C ILE A 70 15.81 -0.39 -3.49
N SER A 71 15.47 0.80 -2.98
CA SER A 71 14.92 0.92 -1.62
C SER A 71 13.53 0.28 -1.52
N GLU A 72 12.71 0.39 -2.56
CA GLU A 72 11.40 -0.27 -2.63
C GLU A 72 11.53 -1.77 -2.56
N ASN A 73 12.39 -2.34 -3.41
CA ASN A 73 12.61 -3.78 -3.47
C ASN A 73 13.15 -4.33 -2.15
N GLN A 74 13.99 -3.57 -1.43
CA GLN A 74 14.45 -3.98 -0.09
C GLN A 74 13.27 -4.12 0.88
N ILE A 75 12.37 -3.13 0.92
CA ILE A 75 11.22 -3.13 1.82
C ILE A 75 10.15 -4.15 1.42
N ASP A 76 9.96 -4.38 0.12
CA ASP A 76 9.08 -5.44 -0.38
C ASP A 76 9.52 -6.83 0.06
N ILE A 77 10.84 -7.05 0.20
CA ILE A 77 11.40 -8.32 0.68
C ILE A 77 11.30 -8.44 2.20
N ASP A 78 11.69 -7.42 2.95
CA ASP A 78 11.89 -7.54 4.40
C ASP A 78 10.65 -7.17 5.23
N CYS A 79 9.85 -6.19 4.79
CA CYS A 79 8.65 -5.77 5.49
C CYS A 79 7.57 -5.17 4.57
N PRO A 80 6.98 -5.99 3.67
CA PRO A 80 5.94 -5.53 2.75
C PRO A 80 4.73 -4.94 3.48
N ALA A 81 4.35 -5.52 4.63
CA ALA A 81 3.24 -5.02 5.45
C ALA A 81 3.49 -3.62 6.06
N LEU A 82 4.72 -3.12 6.05
CA LEU A 82 5.10 -1.80 6.59
C LEU A 82 5.42 -0.78 5.48
N LYS A 83 5.35 -1.19 4.20
CA LYS A 83 5.70 -0.36 3.04
C LYS A 83 5.03 1.01 3.08
N GLU A 84 3.73 1.06 3.30
CA GLU A 84 2.99 2.33 3.38
C GLU A 84 3.49 3.24 4.51
N SER A 85 3.74 2.65 5.68
CA SER A 85 4.18 3.40 6.87
C SER A 85 5.60 3.95 6.69
N ILE A 86 6.50 3.17 6.09
CA ILE A 86 7.87 3.61 5.77
C ILE A 86 7.83 4.68 4.68
N ASN A 87 7.04 4.49 3.62
CA ASN A 87 6.89 5.46 2.55
C ASN A 87 6.39 6.82 3.06
N LYS A 88 5.48 6.80 4.05
CA LYS A 88 5.01 8.02 4.71
C LYS A 88 6.14 8.79 5.39
N CYS A 89 7.13 8.11 5.97
CA CYS A 89 8.30 8.79 6.53
C CYS A 89 9.11 9.52 5.45
N CYS A 90 9.26 8.92 4.28
CA CYS A 90 9.97 9.54 3.15
C CYS A 90 9.24 10.76 2.61
N LEU A 91 7.91 10.67 2.45
CA LEU A 91 7.07 11.82 2.06
C LEU A 91 7.24 13.02 3.02
N ILE A 92 7.27 12.74 4.33
CA ILE A 92 7.46 13.78 5.36
C ILE A 92 8.88 14.37 5.29
N HIS A 93 9.90 13.53 5.07
CA HIS A 93 11.29 13.97 4.95
C HIS A 93 11.50 14.86 3.71
N ASP A 94 10.98 14.44 2.56
CA ASP A 94 11.04 15.22 1.32
C ASP A 94 10.34 16.58 1.50
N SER A 95 9.14 16.61 2.11
CA SER A 95 8.47 17.87 2.42
C SER A 95 9.28 18.75 3.38
N CYS A 96 9.94 18.17 4.39
CA CYS A 96 10.80 18.91 5.31
C CYS A 96 12.02 19.51 4.59
N TYR A 97 12.55 18.79 3.60
CA TYR A 97 13.61 19.26 2.71
C TYR A 97 13.11 20.40 1.84
N ASP A 98 11.97 20.25 1.16
CA ASP A 98 11.35 21.31 0.34
C ASP A 98 11.10 22.60 1.15
N ASP A 99 10.62 22.46 2.38
CA ASP A 99 10.38 23.57 3.31
C ASP A 99 11.67 24.17 3.91
N GLN A 100 12.83 23.57 3.63
CA GLN A 100 14.14 24.02 4.08
C GLN A 100 14.23 24.22 5.61
N LEU A 101 13.64 23.30 6.39
CA LEU A 101 13.56 23.40 7.85
C LEU A 101 14.88 23.08 8.59
N GLY A 102 15.95 22.79 7.83
CA GLY A 102 17.27 22.42 8.34
C GLY A 102 17.53 20.92 8.21
N ARG A 103 18.59 20.56 7.48
CA ARG A 103 18.94 19.17 7.16
C ARG A 103 18.97 18.26 8.39
N THR A 104 19.72 18.63 9.43
CA THR A 104 19.84 17.82 10.66
C THR A 104 18.49 17.58 11.32
N TYR A 105 17.62 18.60 11.37
CA TYR A 105 16.28 18.46 11.94
C TYR A 105 15.42 17.50 11.12
N CYS A 106 15.44 17.63 9.79
CA CYS A 106 14.71 16.75 8.90
C CYS A 106 15.20 15.30 8.99
N ASP A 107 16.52 15.08 8.97
CA ASP A 107 17.13 13.76 9.07
C ASP A 107 16.82 13.10 10.42
N ASP A 108 16.92 13.83 11.53
CA ASP A 108 16.60 13.31 12.87
C ASP A 108 15.12 12.94 12.99
N SER A 109 14.23 13.77 12.43
CA SER A 109 12.78 13.51 12.38
C SER A 109 12.46 12.29 11.52
N PHE A 110 13.13 12.12 10.39
CA PHE A 110 13.02 10.95 9.54
C PHE A 110 13.48 9.67 10.25
N CYS A 111 14.65 9.70 10.89
CA CYS A 111 15.17 8.59 11.67
C CYS A 111 14.20 8.17 12.78
N HIS A 112 13.60 9.14 13.48
CA HIS A 112 12.58 8.83 14.50
C HIS A 112 11.31 8.23 13.88
N CYS A 113 10.84 8.77 12.76
CA CYS A 113 9.69 8.21 12.04
C CYS A 113 9.92 6.75 11.64
N LEU A 114 11.11 6.43 11.10
CA LEU A 114 11.47 5.06 10.74
C LEU A 114 11.48 4.13 11.96
N ASP A 115 12.05 4.54 13.09
CA ASP A 115 12.03 3.73 14.31
C ASP A 115 10.60 3.37 14.75
N GLU A 116 9.69 4.36 14.73
CA GLU A 116 8.27 4.15 15.06
C GLU A 116 7.56 3.25 14.04
N ALA A 117 7.71 3.55 12.74
CA ALA A 117 7.04 2.85 11.64
C ALA A 117 7.47 1.38 11.53
N THR A 118 8.72 1.09 11.88
CA THR A 118 9.30 -0.24 11.76
C THR A 118 9.22 -1.07 13.04
N ARG A 119 8.78 -0.50 14.17
CA ARG A 119 8.85 -1.12 15.51
C ARG A 119 8.32 -2.55 15.60
N SER A 120 7.31 -2.89 14.80
CA SER A 120 6.71 -4.24 14.79
C SER A 120 7.55 -5.29 14.03
N SER A 121 8.57 -4.89 13.27
CA SER A 121 9.49 -5.77 12.54
C SER A 121 10.91 -5.62 13.06
N MET A 122 11.50 -6.71 13.55
CA MET A 122 12.87 -6.68 14.07
C MET A 122 13.90 -6.33 12.99
N ILE A 123 13.74 -6.88 11.78
CA ILE A 123 14.63 -6.64 10.64
C ILE A 123 14.56 -5.16 10.25
N CYS A 124 13.36 -4.66 9.92
CA CYS A 124 13.23 -3.28 9.49
C CYS A 124 13.54 -2.26 10.60
N ASN A 125 13.34 -2.58 11.88
CA ASN A 125 13.69 -1.68 12.98
C ASN A 125 15.18 -1.64 13.30
N ARG A 126 15.89 -2.77 13.16
CA ARG A 126 17.30 -2.87 13.55
C ARG A 126 18.28 -2.80 12.39
N GLU A 127 17.80 -3.00 11.16
CA GLU A 127 18.63 -3.04 9.96
C GLU A 127 18.20 -1.97 8.96
N ASP A 128 17.03 -2.09 8.32
CA ASP A 128 16.63 -1.17 7.23
C ASP A 128 16.41 0.27 7.68
N GLY A 129 15.71 0.48 8.80
CA GLY A 129 15.46 1.80 9.38
C GLY A 129 16.77 2.54 9.70
N PRO A 130 17.69 1.94 10.47
CA PRO A 130 19.02 2.50 10.71
C PRO A 130 19.84 2.70 9.43
N LEU A 131 19.74 1.82 8.43
CA LEU A 131 20.41 1.96 7.15
C LEU A 131 19.90 3.17 6.38
N PHE A 132 18.58 3.34 6.24
CA PHE A 132 17.97 4.50 5.58
C PHE A 132 18.29 5.80 6.32
N CYS A 133 18.19 5.81 7.65
CA CYS A 133 18.60 6.93 8.49
C CYS A 133 20.08 7.32 8.26
N GLY A 134 20.97 6.34 8.19
CA GLY A 134 22.39 6.55 7.92
C GLY A 134 22.64 7.14 6.52
N MET A 135 21.92 6.63 5.51
CA MET A 135 22.03 7.07 4.13
C MET A 135 21.69 8.56 3.97
N VAL A 136 20.57 9.02 4.54
CA VAL A 136 20.18 10.44 4.42
C VAL A 136 21.15 11.36 5.16
N ARG A 137 21.65 10.95 6.34
CA ARG A 137 22.63 11.76 7.10
C ARG A 137 23.97 11.88 6.38
N HIS A 138 24.41 10.84 5.70
CA HIS A 138 25.71 10.80 5.05
C HIS A 138 25.71 11.37 3.64
N PHE A 139 24.65 11.12 2.86
CA PHE A 139 24.57 11.48 1.44
C PHE A 139 23.49 12.53 1.11
N GLY A 140 22.66 12.92 2.08
CA GLY A 140 21.49 13.77 1.83
C GLY A 140 21.77 15.26 1.65
N GLU A 141 23.03 15.72 1.77
CA GLU A 141 23.36 17.16 1.66
C GLU A 141 22.94 17.77 0.33
N GLU A 142 23.27 17.09 -0.77
CA GLU A 142 22.95 17.58 -2.12
C GLU A 142 21.46 17.49 -2.40
N ALA A 143 20.76 16.46 -1.88
CA ALA A 143 19.31 16.37 -1.97
C ALA A 143 18.64 17.55 -1.24
N TYR A 144 19.07 17.83 -0.02
CA TYR A 144 18.59 18.97 0.78
C TYR A 144 18.80 20.30 0.06
N ARG A 145 20.00 20.55 -0.47
CA ARG A 145 20.30 21.80 -1.18
C ARG A 145 19.46 21.95 -2.46
N ARG A 146 19.26 20.87 -3.22
CA ARG A 146 18.49 20.91 -4.47
C ARG A 146 17.01 21.21 -4.23
N SER A 147 16.40 20.64 -3.18
CA SER A 147 15.00 20.91 -2.83
C SER A 147 14.72 22.41 -2.63
N GLY A 148 15.60 23.12 -1.92
CA GLY A 148 15.47 24.57 -1.70
C GLY A 148 15.60 25.43 -2.97
N ASN A 149 16.39 25.00 -3.95
CA ASN A 149 16.52 25.72 -5.21
C ASN A 149 15.24 25.61 -6.07
N VAL A 150 14.49 24.52 -5.93
CA VAL A 150 13.18 24.36 -6.60
C VAL A 150 12.21 25.42 -6.07
N THR A 151 12.13 25.62 -4.76
CA THR A 151 11.28 26.68 -4.17
C THR A 151 11.63 28.08 -4.64
N LEU A 152 12.92 28.39 -4.84
CA LEU A 152 13.34 29.69 -5.39
C LEU A 152 12.93 29.84 -6.85
N GLY A 153 13.13 28.83 -7.69
CA GLY A 153 12.72 28.86 -9.09
C GLY A 153 11.21 28.98 -9.27
N VAL A 154 10.42 28.27 -8.48
CA VAL A 154 8.95 28.37 -8.49
C VAL A 154 8.49 29.76 -8.04
N ALA A 155 9.12 30.36 -7.03
CA ALA A 155 8.84 31.73 -6.61
C ALA A 155 9.21 32.75 -7.70
N GLU A 156 10.35 32.58 -8.35
CA GLU A 156 10.78 33.42 -9.47
C GLU A 156 9.80 33.33 -10.65
N ASP A 157 9.39 32.12 -11.04
CA ASP A 157 8.41 31.89 -12.11
C ASP A 157 7.05 32.51 -11.80
N PHE A 158 6.59 32.42 -10.54
CA PHE A 158 5.35 33.07 -10.11
C PHE A 158 5.44 34.59 -10.17
N LEU A 159 6.59 35.17 -9.80
CA LEU A 159 6.82 36.61 -9.89
C LEU A 159 6.93 37.09 -11.35
N VAL A 160 7.53 36.29 -12.24
CA VAL A 160 7.59 36.57 -13.68
C VAL A 160 6.19 36.51 -14.30
N SER A 161 5.38 35.51 -13.94
CA SER A 161 3.99 35.38 -14.40
C SER A 161 3.10 36.55 -13.94
N LYS A 162 3.30 37.06 -12.72
CA LYS A 162 2.62 38.27 -12.24
C LYS A 162 3.05 39.54 -12.98
N LYS A 163 4.34 39.70 -13.31
CA LYS A 163 4.82 40.85 -14.11
C LYS A 163 4.24 40.85 -15.52
N ASN A 164 4.11 39.69 -16.15
CA ASN A 164 3.59 39.56 -17.52
C ASN A 164 2.06 39.73 -17.62
N ASN A 165 1.31 39.50 -16.52
CA ASN A 165 -0.13 39.73 -16.43
C ASN A 165 -0.50 41.17 -15.99
N HIS A 166 0.49 42.05 -15.81
CA HIS A 166 0.32 43.47 -15.52
C HIS A 166 1.02 44.35 -16.56
N ASN A 167 0.91 43.97 -17.84
CA ASN A 167 1.12 44.90 -18.95
C ASN A 167 -0.24 45.35 -19.53
N PRO A 168 -0.95 46.31 -18.92
CA PRO A 168 -1.75 47.21 -19.73
C PRO A 168 -0.76 48.06 -20.53
N TYR A 169 -1.03 48.25 -21.82
CA TYR A 169 -0.25 49.01 -22.81
C TYR A 169 0.65 48.17 -23.72
#